data_AF-A0A7S4AXC9-F1
#
_entry.id   AF-A0A7S4AXC9-F1
#
_cell.length_a   1.000
_cell.length_b   1.000
_cell.length_c   1.000
_cell.angle_alpha   90.00
_cell.angle_beta   90.00
_cell.angle_gamma   90.00
#
_symmetry.space_group_name_H-M   'P 1'
#
loop_
_entity.id
_entity.type
_entity.pdbx_description
1 polymer ?
#
loop_
_entity_poly.entity_id
_entity_poly.type
_entity_poly.pdbx_seq_one_letter_code
_entity_poly.pdbx_strand_id
1 'polypeptide(L)'
;MSSSHDTYRFQSDARQFGGLLMLLSFAALINSMSGIISAYGPNGAVVTDAKEPPFWILFSYFCQFIWATVGAFTGYMACVHDYSSKWINVFLMVAIQTIWIGYITMMVMAGQGAREDVFTNPFVPPVYNPKPADIRFIGAMGIFGVICYGIGFAGSIAFMIWGLQSYTMNTKSHSGDYFKGRMYFYSSILAIAGMIQFLLGCVVRGQYGDSLFRYGPVTCVFWVITYPGINIFIGLIQMFNGVWGIARAMGMCNFGALHFFQWSLALQWVFVLVLQDLVTSAYWGTSMAVYGPMLATWSLGLTLMPAYLDHKHQSLPETFPVYYYGINPSLSGPDLSTMSHHASGDDNEDKMDKDAAPEAPMEVQEGV
;
A
#
# COMPACT_ATOMS: atom_id res chain seq x y z
N MET A 1 14.28 25.38 25.01
CA MET A 1 14.40 23.94 25.35
C MET A 1 13.20 23.12 24.84
N SER A 2 12.66 23.39 23.64
CA SER A 2 11.50 22.67 23.07
C SER A 2 11.83 21.80 21.86
N SER A 3 13.10 21.48 21.58
CA SER A 3 13.52 20.83 20.32
C SER A 3 13.57 19.29 20.34
N SER A 4 13.45 18.62 21.49
CA SER A 4 13.59 17.17 21.56
C SER A 4 12.32 16.42 21.14
N HIS A 5 11.14 16.82 21.64
CA HIS A 5 9.88 16.10 21.42
C HIS A 5 9.40 16.07 19.97
N ASP A 6 9.64 17.14 19.20
CA ASP A 6 9.13 17.27 17.82
C ASP A 6 9.90 16.38 16.84
N THR A 7 11.21 16.22 17.07
CA THR A 7 12.08 15.31 16.31
C THR A 7 11.65 13.84 16.49
N TYR A 8 11.25 13.46 17.72
CA TYR A 8 10.80 12.10 18.02
C TYR A 8 9.51 11.72 17.29
N ARG A 9 8.56 12.64 17.15
CA ARG A 9 7.28 12.35 16.49
C ARG A 9 7.44 12.22 14.98
N PHE A 10 8.23 13.09 14.37
CA PHE A 10 8.57 13.01 12.95
C PHE A 10 9.29 11.69 12.62
N GLN A 11 10.25 11.28 13.44
CA GLN A 11 10.93 9.99 13.30
C GLN A 11 9.96 8.81 13.52
N SER A 12 9.08 8.90 14.51
CA SER A 12 8.08 7.85 14.77
C SER A 12 7.17 7.60 13.56
N ASP A 13 6.71 8.66 12.90
CA ASP A 13 5.88 8.54 11.71
C ASP A 13 6.66 7.91 10.53
N ALA A 14 7.90 8.34 10.30
CA ALA A 14 8.76 7.73 9.28
C ALA A 14 8.99 6.23 9.55
N ARG A 15 9.21 5.84 10.81
CA ARG A 15 9.32 4.43 11.21
C ARG A 15 8.03 3.65 10.98
N GLN A 16 6.85 4.25 11.22
CA GLN A 16 5.56 3.60 10.93
C GLN A 16 5.39 3.34 9.43
N PHE A 17 5.67 4.33 8.57
CA PHE A 17 5.65 4.13 7.12
C PHE A 17 6.64 3.05 6.69
N GLY A 18 7.86 3.06 7.25
CA GLY A 18 8.88 2.05 7.01
C GLY A 18 8.43 0.64 7.41
N GLY A 19 7.89 0.48 8.63
CA GLY A 19 7.43 -0.81 9.15
C GLY A 19 6.26 -1.38 8.35
N LEU A 20 5.30 -0.53 7.95
CA LEU A 20 4.18 -0.96 7.11
C LEU A 20 4.62 -1.30 5.69
N LEU A 21 5.54 -0.51 5.11
CA LEU A 21 6.15 -0.85 3.82
C LEU A 21 6.86 -2.20 3.90
N MET A 22 7.65 -2.43 4.95
CA MET A 22 8.35 -3.69 5.18
C MET A 22 7.37 -4.87 5.22
N LEU A 23 6.28 -4.77 5.99
CA LEU A 23 5.27 -5.84 6.10
C LEU A 23 4.56 -6.12 4.77
N LEU A 24 4.07 -5.08 4.09
CA LEU A 24 3.36 -5.23 2.82
C LEU A 24 4.28 -5.74 1.71
N SER A 25 5.52 -5.26 1.66
CA SER A 25 6.53 -5.72 0.71
C SER A 25 6.96 -7.17 1.01
N PHE A 26 7.06 -7.58 2.26
CA PHE A 26 7.36 -8.97 2.59
C PHE A 26 6.22 -9.92 2.19
N ALA A 27 4.96 -9.51 2.38
CA ALA A 27 3.80 -10.24 1.88
C ALA A 27 3.82 -10.33 0.33
N ALA A 28 4.10 -9.22 -0.36
CA ALA A 28 4.28 -9.21 -1.82
C ALA A 28 5.39 -10.17 -2.29
N LEU A 29 6.50 -10.24 -1.53
CA LEU A 29 7.62 -11.11 -1.83
C LEU A 29 7.19 -12.59 -1.77
N ILE A 30 6.52 -13.00 -0.70
CA ILE A 30 6.00 -14.37 -0.55
C ILE A 30 5.01 -14.70 -1.68
N ASN A 31 4.08 -13.78 -1.99
CA ASN A 31 3.15 -13.96 -3.10
C ASN A 31 3.87 -14.16 -4.44
N SER A 32 4.86 -13.33 -4.74
CA SER A 32 5.63 -13.43 -5.99
C SER A 32 6.42 -14.73 -6.10
N MET A 33 7.04 -15.18 -5.00
CA MET A 33 7.77 -16.45 -4.95
C MET A 33 6.81 -17.63 -5.17
N SER A 34 5.66 -17.62 -4.51
CA SER A 34 4.63 -18.64 -4.71
C SER A 34 4.15 -18.69 -6.16
N GLY A 35 3.89 -17.52 -6.76
CA GLY A 35 3.49 -17.40 -8.16
C GLY A 35 4.53 -17.95 -9.14
N ILE A 36 5.81 -17.62 -8.95
CA ILE A 36 6.92 -18.11 -9.79
C ILE A 36 7.08 -19.63 -9.64
N ILE A 37 7.08 -20.14 -8.40
CA ILE A 37 7.21 -21.58 -8.14
C ILE A 37 6.02 -22.35 -8.72
N SER A 38 4.81 -21.80 -8.63
CA SER A 38 3.61 -22.43 -9.23
C SER A 38 3.67 -22.46 -10.75
N ALA A 39 4.40 -21.55 -11.39
CA ALA A 39 4.59 -21.55 -12.84
C ALA A 39 5.65 -22.58 -13.30
N TYR A 40 6.69 -22.83 -12.49
CA TYR A 40 7.83 -23.70 -12.85
C TYR A 40 7.92 -25.04 -12.12
N GLY A 41 7.03 -25.29 -11.16
CA GLY A 41 7.08 -26.50 -10.33
C GLY A 41 6.76 -27.79 -11.10
N PRO A 42 7.07 -28.97 -10.52
CA PRO A 42 6.82 -30.27 -11.16
C PRO A 42 5.33 -30.59 -11.43
N ASN A 43 4.42 -29.82 -10.83
CA ASN A 43 2.97 -29.83 -11.09
C ASN A 43 2.46 -28.46 -11.58
N GLY A 44 3.36 -27.57 -12.01
CA GLY A 44 3.05 -26.23 -12.47
C GLY A 44 2.24 -26.28 -13.76
N ALA A 45 1.18 -25.47 -13.81
CA ALA A 45 0.26 -25.44 -14.91
C ALA A 45 0.94 -24.87 -16.18
N VAL A 46 1.05 -25.74 -17.20
CA VAL A 46 0.91 -25.44 -18.64
C VAL A 46 2.04 -24.64 -19.32
N VAL A 47 2.82 -25.31 -20.18
CA VAL A 47 3.55 -24.70 -21.31
C VAL A 47 3.30 -25.50 -22.60
N THR A 48 2.08 -25.99 -22.82
CA THR A 48 1.80 -26.83 -24.00
C THR A 48 0.54 -26.49 -24.79
N ASP A 49 -0.26 -25.45 -24.46
CA ASP A 49 -1.38 -25.08 -25.33
C ASP A 49 -1.85 -23.59 -25.30
N ALA A 50 -2.33 -23.11 -26.45
CA ALA A 50 -2.24 -21.74 -26.98
C ALA A 50 -3.27 -20.65 -26.52
N LYS A 51 -3.64 -20.54 -25.23
CA LYS A 51 -4.60 -19.51 -24.70
C LYS A 51 -4.03 -18.56 -23.64
N GLU A 52 -2.76 -18.24 -23.80
CA GLU A 52 -1.83 -17.86 -22.75
C GLU A 52 -1.70 -16.33 -22.48
N PRO A 53 -1.82 -15.85 -21.22
CA PRO A 53 -0.93 -14.79 -20.72
C PRO A 53 -0.03 -15.25 -19.54
N PRO A 54 0.67 -16.40 -19.62
CA PRO A 54 1.60 -16.85 -18.60
C PRO A 54 2.88 -16.02 -18.63
N PHE A 55 3.29 -15.48 -19.79
CA PHE A 55 4.43 -14.56 -19.83
C PHE A 55 4.15 -13.31 -19.01
N TRP A 56 2.98 -12.66 -19.20
CA TRP A 56 2.67 -11.42 -18.48
C TRP A 56 2.42 -11.63 -16.99
N ILE A 57 1.81 -12.77 -16.60
CA ILE A 57 1.69 -13.15 -15.19
C ILE A 57 3.06 -13.41 -14.57
N LEU A 58 3.90 -14.19 -15.25
CA LEU A 58 5.24 -14.49 -14.75
C LEU A 58 6.11 -13.23 -14.68
N PHE A 59 6.07 -12.40 -15.72
CA PHE A 59 6.76 -11.12 -15.77
C PHE A 59 6.28 -10.20 -14.64
N SER A 60 4.97 -10.16 -14.37
CA SER A 60 4.40 -9.46 -13.22
C SER A 60 4.97 -9.98 -11.90
N TYR A 61 5.03 -11.29 -11.69
CA TYR A 61 5.61 -11.85 -10.46
C TYR A 61 7.10 -11.55 -10.34
N PHE A 62 7.85 -11.56 -11.43
CA PHE A 62 9.26 -11.20 -11.44
C PHE A 62 9.48 -9.72 -11.09
N CYS A 63 8.71 -8.81 -11.71
CA CYS A 63 8.73 -7.40 -11.34
C CYS A 63 8.32 -7.20 -9.87
N GLN A 64 7.29 -7.92 -9.42
CA GLN A 64 6.83 -7.92 -8.03
C GLN A 64 7.93 -8.36 -7.08
N PHE A 65 8.64 -9.43 -7.39
CA PHE A 65 9.77 -9.92 -6.59
C PHE A 65 10.85 -8.83 -6.41
N ILE A 66 11.23 -8.14 -7.49
CA ILE A 66 12.26 -7.09 -7.45
C ILE A 66 11.82 -5.94 -6.54
N TRP A 67 10.67 -5.32 -6.82
CA TRP A 67 10.26 -4.15 -6.04
C TRP A 67 9.86 -4.53 -4.61
N ALA A 68 9.33 -5.74 -4.38
CA ALA A 68 9.02 -6.24 -3.03
C ALA A 68 10.29 -6.44 -2.22
N THR A 69 11.34 -6.98 -2.81
CA THR A 69 12.65 -7.13 -2.14
C THR A 69 13.22 -5.77 -1.75
N VAL A 70 13.30 -4.84 -2.71
CA VAL A 70 13.81 -3.48 -2.46
C VAL A 70 12.92 -2.74 -1.45
N GLY A 71 11.60 -2.89 -1.54
CA GLY A 71 10.63 -2.30 -0.63
C GLY A 71 10.76 -2.83 0.80
N ALA A 72 10.96 -4.14 0.97
CA ALA A 72 11.18 -4.76 2.27
C ALA A 72 12.45 -4.22 2.95
N PHE A 73 13.56 -4.16 2.21
CA PHE A 73 14.81 -3.58 2.74
C PHE A 73 14.69 -2.08 3.01
N THR A 74 14.02 -1.32 2.13
CA THR A 74 13.80 0.12 2.34
C THR A 74 12.95 0.36 3.59
N GLY A 75 11.88 -0.42 3.76
CA GLY A 75 11.04 -0.37 4.94
C GLY A 75 11.79 -0.74 6.23
N TYR A 76 12.62 -1.79 6.18
CA TYR A 76 13.50 -2.17 7.29
C TYR A 76 14.47 -1.05 7.66
N MET A 77 15.17 -0.46 6.69
CA MET A 77 16.12 0.63 6.93
C MET A 77 15.43 1.85 7.55
N ALA A 78 14.23 2.20 7.08
CA ALA A 78 13.46 3.30 7.63
C ALA A 78 12.91 3.00 9.03
N CYS A 79 12.48 1.76 9.29
CA CYS A 79 11.87 1.37 10.56
C CYS A 79 12.90 1.16 11.69
N VAL A 80 14.06 0.57 11.38
CA VAL A 80 15.05 0.13 12.37
C VAL A 80 16.24 1.07 12.46
N HIS A 81 16.69 1.59 11.32
CA HIS A 81 17.93 2.38 11.22
C HIS A 81 17.68 3.87 11.01
N ASP A 82 16.42 4.32 11.03
CA ASP A 82 16.02 5.70 10.72
C ASP A 82 16.59 6.24 9.40
N TYR A 83 16.87 5.34 8.46
CA TYR A 83 17.54 5.67 7.21
C TYR A 83 16.58 5.54 6.04
N SER A 84 16.51 6.60 5.22
CA SER A 84 15.72 6.59 3.98
C SER A 84 16.49 7.29 2.86
N SER A 85 16.61 6.62 1.71
CA SER A 85 17.31 7.14 0.54
C SER A 85 16.33 7.68 -0.49
N LYS A 86 16.52 8.94 -0.87
CA LYS A 86 15.71 9.64 -1.90
C LYS A 86 15.67 8.87 -3.22
N TRP A 87 16.81 8.32 -3.64
CA TRP A 87 16.91 7.63 -4.93
C TRP A 87 16.23 6.27 -4.91
N ILE A 88 16.34 5.54 -3.80
CA ILE A 88 15.67 4.24 -3.64
C ILE A 88 14.15 4.43 -3.59
N ASN A 89 13.68 5.45 -2.87
CA ASN A 89 12.25 5.78 -2.83
C ASN A 89 11.71 6.15 -4.21
N VAL A 90 12.41 6.99 -5.00
CA VAL A 90 12.00 7.33 -6.38
C VAL A 90 11.99 6.09 -7.27
N PHE A 91 13.02 5.24 -7.17
CA PHE A 91 13.03 3.97 -7.87
C PHE A 91 11.80 3.12 -7.52
N LEU A 92 11.47 3.00 -6.23
CA LEU A 92 10.29 2.26 -5.77
C LEU A 92 8.97 2.87 -6.25
N MET A 93 8.85 4.20 -6.30
CA MET A 93 7.66 4.89 -6.83
C MET A 93 7.40 4.55 -8.31
N VAL A 94 8.45 4.36 -9.10
CA VAL A 94 8.36 3.96 -10.51
C VAL A 94 8.16 2.44 -10.61
N ALA A 95 8.98 1.67 -9.92
CA ALA A 95 8.98 0.21 -9.99
C ALA A 95 7.63 -0.39 -9.55
N ILE A 96 6.97 0.19 -8.55
CA ILE A 96 5.68 -0.31 -8.08
C ILE A 96 4.57 -0.21 -9.14
N GLN A 97 4.70 0.67 -10.15
CA GLN A 97 3.71 0.75 -11.22
C GLN A 97 3.61 -0.56 -12.01
N THR A 98 4.67 -1.37 -12.01
CA THR A 98 4.67 -2.71 -12.63
C THR A 98 3.70 -3.67 -11.96
N ILE A 99 3.23 -3.41 -10.73
CA ILE A 99 2.23 -4.23 -10.05
C ILE A 99 0.91 -4.29 -10.83
N TRP A 100 0.59 -3.24 -11.60
CA TRP A 100 -0.61 -3.18 -12.41
C TRP A 100 -0.60 -4.17 -13.57
N ILE A 101 0.57 -4.65 -14.00
CA ILE A 101 0.67 -5.67 -15.06
C ILE A 101 -0.09 -6.93 -14.63
N GLY A 102 0.14 -7.42 -13.41
CA GLY A 102 -0.56 -8.59 -12.87
C GLY A 102 -2.06 -8.37 -12.74
N TYR A 103 -2.47 -7.23 -12.17
CA TYR A 103 -3.89 -6.88 -12.00
C TYR A 103 -4.62 -6.77 -13.35
N ILE A 104 -4.04 -6.08 -14.33
CA ILE A 104 -4.63 -5.95 -15.67
C ILE A 104 -4.72 -7.32 -16.34
N THR A 105 -3.67 -8.13 -16.25
CA THR A 105 -3.67 -9.48 -16.84
C THR A 105 -4.77 -10.35 -16.24
N MET A 106 -4.94 -10.30 -14.92
CA MET A 106 -6.01 -11.00 -14.22
C MET A 106 -7.42 -10.52 -14.60
N MET A 107 -7.61 -9.21 -14.80
CA MET A 107 -8.89 -8.68 -15.32
C MET A 107 -9.17 -9.13 -16.76
N VAL A 108 -8.14 -9.19 -17.60
CA VAL A 108 -8.26 -9.71 -18.98
C VAL A 108 -8.65 -11.18 -18.97
N MET A 109 -8.02 -12.00 -18.14
CA MET A 109 -8.39 -13.42 -17.98
C MET A 109 -9.81 -13.59 -17.48
N ALA A 110 -10.25 -12.80 -16.49
CA ALA A 110 -11.63 -12.80 -16.02
C ALA A 110 -12.60 -12.44 -17.15
N GLY A 111 -12.28 -11.42 -17.95
CA GLY A 111 -13.09 -10.98 -19.08
C GLY A 111 -13.14 -11.98 -20.24
N GLN A 112 -12.04 -12.66 -20.52
CA GLN A 112 -11.98 -13.72 -21.53
C GLN A 112 -12.77 -14.93 -21.08
N GLY A 113 -12.53 -15.43 -19.86
CA GLY A 113 -13.28 -16.56 -19.31
C GLY A 113 -14.78 -16.29 -19.28
N ALA A 114 -15.21 -15.06 -18.94
CA ALA A 114 -16.63 -14.67 -18.96
C ALA A 114 -17.32 -14.77 -20.33
N ARG A 115 -16.55 -14.87 -21.42
CA ARG A 115 -17.03 -14.98 -22.81
C ARG A 115 -16.90 -16.39 -23.38
N GLU A 116 -16.24 -17.30 -22.67
CA GLU A 116 -16.09 -18.68 -23.12
C GLU A 116 -17.39 -19.48 -22.93
N ASP A 117 -17.51 -20.57 -23.69
CA ASP A 117 -18.62 -21.50 -23.56
C ASP A 117 -18.64 -22.19 -22.19
N VAL A 118 -19.84 -22.54 -21.75
CA VAL A 118 -20.12 -23.17 -20.45
C VAL A 118 -19.25 -24.40 -20.18
N PHE A 119 -18.96 -25.20 -21.22
CA PHE A 119 -18.21 -26.44 -21.09
C PHE A 119 -16.69 -26.27 -21.09
N THR A 120 -16.20 -25.11 -21.53
CA THR A 120 -14.76 -24.79 -21.60
C THR A 120 -14.34 -23.77 -20.55
N ASN A 121 -15.31 -23.07 -19.94
CA ASN A 121 -15.05 -22.01 -18.99
C ASN A 121 -14.32 -22.54 -17.73
N PRO A 122 -13.25 -21.86 -17.27
CA PRO A 122 -12.48 -22.31 -16.12
C PRO A 122 -13.08 -21.94 -14.75
N PHE A 123 -14.15 -21.15 -14.69
CA PHE A 123 -14.67 -20.61 -13.43
C PHE A 123 -15.56 -21.57 -12.67
N VAL A 124 -16.39 -22.32 -13.38
CA VAL A 124 -17.36 -23.24 -12.77
C VAL A 124 -17.20 -24.62 -13.40
N PRO A 125 -16.94 -25.67 -12.61
CA PRO A 125 -16.90 -27.04 -13.13
C PRO A 125 -18.18 -27.39 -13.92
N PRO A 126 -18.07 -27.99 -15.12
CA PRO A 126 -19.23 -28.33 -15.96
C PRO A 126 -20.26 -29.24 -15.27
N VAL A 127 -19.82 -30.02 -14.26
CA VAL A 127 -20.68 -30.89 -13.45
C VAL A 127 -21.78 -30.12 -12.71
N TYR A 128 -21.58 -28.83 -12.42
CA TYR A 128 -22.59 -27.98 -11.79
C TYR A 128 -23.60 -27.39 -12.78
N ASN A 129 -23.52 -27.76 -14.07
CA ASN A 129 -24.38 -27.28 -15.15
C ASN A 129 -24.54 -25.74 -15.16
N PRO A 130 -23.44 -24.97 -15.31
CA PRO A 130 -23.48 -23.51 -15.21
C PRO A 130 -24.32 -22.89 -16.32
N LYS A 131 -25.01 -21.78 -16.05
CA LYS A 131 -25.65 -20.99 -17.11
C LYS A 131 -24.68 -19.93 -17.64
N PRO A 132 -24.80 -19.51 -18.91
CA PRO A 132 -23.99 -18.41 -19.45
C PRO A 132 -24.10 -17.12 -18.64
N ALA A 133 -25.26 -16.85 -18.03
CA ALA A 133 -25.47 -15.69 -17.17
C ALA A 133 -24.62 -15.77 -15.88
N ASP A 134 -24.48 -16.96 -15.29
CA ASP A 134 -23.73 -17.17 -14.06
C ASP A 134 -22.23 -16.94 -14.31
N ILE A 135 -21.71 -17.46 -15.43
CA ILE A 135 -20.32 -17.27 -15.84
C ILE A 135 -19.99 -15.79 -16.05
N ARG A 136 -20.88 -15.04 -16.72
CA ARG A 136 -20.71 -13.60 -16.93
C ARG A 136 -20.74 -12.82 -15.62
N PHE A 137 -21.64 -13.19 -14.71
CA PHE A 137 -21.73 -12.57 -13.39
C PHE A 137 -20.46 -12.83 -12.56
N ILE A 138 -20.02 -14.08 -12.48
CA ILE A 138 -18.79 -14.47 -11.76
C ILE A 138 -17.57 -13.74 -12.34
N GLY A 139 -17.44 -13.68 -13.66
CA GLY A 139 -16.37 -12.93 -14.32
C GLY A 139 -16.40 -11.43 -14.01
N ALA A 140 -17.59 -10.80 -14.00
CA ALA A 140 -17.73 -9.40 -13.62
C ALA A 140 -17.34 -9.16 -12.14
N MET A 141 -17.79 -10.02 -11.22
CA MET A 141 -17.39 -9.96 -9.81
C MET A 141 -15.88 -10.18 -9.63
N GLY A 142 -15.27 -11.04 -10.46
CA GLY A 142 -13.82 -11.20 -10.55
C GLY A 142 -13.12 -9.89 -10.89
N ILE A 143 -13.52 -9.21 -11.96
CA ILE A 143 -12.93 -7.93 -12.38
C ILE A 143 -13.08 -6.87 -11.27
N PHE A 144 -14.29 -6.70 -10.71
CA PHE A 144 -14.50 -5.72 -9.64
C PHE A 144 -13.72 -6.06 -8.37
N GLY A 145 -13.60 -7.35 -8.04
CA GLY A 145 -12.74 -7.81 -6.95
C GLY A 145 -11.29 -7.41 -7.18
N VAL A 146 -10.76 -7.62 -8.39
CA VAL A 146 -9.37 -7.29 -8.72
C VAL A 146 -9.12 -5.80 -8.57
N ILE A 147 -10.08 -4.97 -9.00
CA ILE A 147 -9.99 -3.51 -8.83
C ILE A 147 -9.95 -3.14 -7.34
N CYS A 148 -10.86 -3.66 -6.52
CA CYS A 148 -10.93 -3.27 -5.11
C CYS A 148 -9.70 -3.72 -4.32
N TYR A 149 -9.32 -4.99 -4.45
CA TYR A 149 -8.15 -5.55 -3.77
C TYR A 149 -6.85 -4.99 -4.32
N GLY A 150 -6.79 -4.70 -5.63
CA GLY A 150 -5.64 -4.06 -6.26
C GLY A 150 -5.43 -2.64 -5.78
N ILE A 151 -6.48 -1.80 -5.74
CA ILE A 151 -6.38 -0.46 -5.16
C ILE A 151 -6.04 -0.54 -3.66
N GLY A 152 -6.65 -1.47 -2.93
CA GLY A 152 -6.34 -1.72 -1.52
C GLY A 152 -4.87 -2.00 -1.30
N PHE A 153 -4.29 -2.97 -2.00
CA PHE A 153 -2.91 -3.39 -1.80
C PHE A 153 -1.88 -2.46 -2.48
N ALA A 154 -1.97 -2.28 -3.80
CA ALA A 154 -1.04 -1.44 -4.55
C ALA A 154 -1.08 0.01 -4.07
N GLY A 155 -2.28 0.52 -3.81
CA GLY A 155 -2.46 1.87 -3.28
C GLY A 155 -1.84 2.03 -1.90
N SER A 156 -1.94 1.02 -1.03
CA SER A 156 -1.33 1.09 0.31
C SER A 156 0.17 1.16 0.25
N ILE A 157 0.82 0.33 -0.57
CA ILE A 157 2.27 0.35 -0.71
C ILE A 157 2.73 1.66 -1.35
N ALA A 158 2.04 2.13 -2.40
CA ALA A 158 2.31 3.44 -2.98
C ALA A 158 2.16 4.54 -1.93
N PHE A 159 1.12 4.51 -1.11
CA PHE A 159 0.97 5.47 -0.02
C PHE A 159 2.14 5.44 0.96
N MET A 160 2.64 4.27 1.35
CA MET A 160 3.80 4.17 2.25
C MET A 160 5.09 4.70 1.61
N ILE A 161 5.35 4.39 0.33
CA ILE A 161 6.55 4.86 -0.38
C ILE A 161 6.53 6.39 -0.55
N TRP A 162 5.39 6.95 -0.97
CA TRP A 162 5.23 8.40 -1.09
C TRP A 162 5.31 9.09 0.26
N GLY A 163 4.75 8.45 1.31
CA GLY A 163 4.93 8.86 2.69
C GLY A 163 6.41 8.99 3.02
N LEU A 164 7.18 7.90 2.95
CA LEU A 164 8.62 7.91 3.21
C LEU A 164 9.37 8.98 2.38
N GLN A 165 9.03 9.13 1.11
CA GLN A 165 9.67 10.13 0.26
C GLN A 165 9.42 11.56 0.73
N SER A 166 8.20 11.86 1.19
CA SER A 166 7.89 13.18 1.75
C SER A 166 8.69 13.47 3.02
N TYR A 167 8.97 12.45 3.83
CA TYR A 167 9.85 12.55 5.00
C TYR A 167 11.30 12.78 4.59
N THR A 168 11.82 12.03 3.61
CA THR A 168 13.20 12.19 3.11
C THR A 168 13.45 13.56 2.51
N MET A 169 12.46 14.12 1.81
CA MET A 169 12.57 15.44 1.19
C MET A 169 12.17 16.59 2.13
N ASN A 170 11.65 16.28 3.33
CA ASN A 170 11.11 17.25 4.28
C ASN A 170 10.00 18.14 3.66
N THR A 171 9.18 17.59 2.75
CA THR A 171 8.37 18.38 1.82
C THR A 171 6.92 18.63 2.22
N LYS A 172 6.40 18.11 3.35
CA LYS A 172 5.15 18.52 4.01
C LYS A 172 4.80 17.54 5.13
N SER A 173 4.11 18.03 6.16
CA SER A 173 3.46 17.18 7.14
C SER A 173 2.00 16.88 6.74
N HIS A 174 1.56 15.62 6.92
CA HIS A 174 0.19 15.18 6.64
C HIS A 174 -0.72 15.30 7.86
N SER A 175 -1.76 16.14 7.80
CA SER A 175 -2.64 16.41 8.95
C SER A 175 -3.67 15.30 9.17
N GLY A 176 -4.38 15.35 10.31
CA GLY A 176 -5.47 14.43 10.62
C GLY A 176 -6.55 14.42 9.53
N ASP A 177 -6.86 15.57 8.92
CA ASP A 177 -7.83 15.68 7.81
C ASP A 177 -7.36 14.98 6.53
N TYR A 178 -6.06 15.02 6.24
CA TYR A 178 -5.49 14.27 5.12
C TYR A 178 -5.72 12.77 5.32
N PHE A 179 -5.47 12.25 6.52
CA PHE A 179 -5.68 10.84 6.85
C PHE A 179 -7.17 10.48 6.91
N LYS A 180 -8.04 11.39 7.37
CA LYS A 180 -9.50 11.24 7.37
C LYS A 180 -10.06 11.02 5.97
N GLY A 181 -9.66 11.86 5.01
CA GLY A 181 -10.09 11.72 3.61
C GLY A 181 -9.63 10.40 2.98
N ARG A 182 -8.40 9.96 3.29
CA ARG A 182 -7.91 8.64 2.87
C ARG A 182 -8.68 7.51 3.55
N MET A 183 -8.98 7.64 4.84
CA MET A 183 -9.72 6.63 5.60
C MET A 183 -11.09 6.40 4.98
N TYR A 184 -11.78 7.48 4.60
CA TYR A 184 -13.06 7.41 3.89
C TYR A 184 -12.94 6.61 2.59
N PHE A 185 -11.92 6.91 1.77
CA PHE A 185 -11.69 6.21 0.51
C PHE A 185 -11.41 4.72 0.70
N TYR A 186 -10.44 4.34 1.54
CA TYR A 186 -10.09 2.93 1.77
C TYR A 186 -11.23 2.15 2.44
N SER A 187 -11.99 2.78 3.34
CA SER A 187 -13.17 2.14 3.96
C SER A 187 -14.30 1.94 2.94
N SER A 188 -14.45 2.84 1.98
CA SER A 188 -15.40 2.68 0.86
C SER A 188 -15.00 1.52 -0.04
N ILE A 189 -13.72 1.38 -0.36
CA ILE A 189 -13.21 0.25 -1.14
C ILE A 189 -13.44 -1.07 -0.39
N LEU A 190 -13.17 -1.10 0.91
CA LEU A 190 -13.43 -2.27 1.75
C LEU A 190 -14.93 -2.64 1.75
N ALA A 191 -15.81 -1.65 1.85
CA ALA A 191 -17.26 -1.87 1.79
C ALA A 191 -17.70 -2.46 0.44
N ILE A 192 -17.18 -1.93 -0.67
CA ILE A 192 -17.47 -2.41 -2.03
C ILE A 192 -16.91 -3.83 -2.22
N ALA A 193 -15.68 -4.11 -1.77
CA ALA A 193 -15.09 -5.44 -1.81
C ALA A 193 -15.95 -6.46 -1.05
N GLY A 194 -16.38 -6.10 0.16
CA GLY A 194 -17.28 -6.93 0.96
C GLY A 194 -18.63 -7.18 0.29
N MET A 195 -19.21 -6.15 -0.34
CA MET A 195 -20.45 -6.27 -1.11
C MET A 195 -20.29 -7.21 -2.31
N ILE A 196 -19.22 -7.08 -3.10
CA ILE A 196 -18.93 -7.96 -4.23
C ILE A 196 -18.80 -9.42 -3.75
N GLN A 197 -18.05 -9.61 -2.67
CA GLN A 197 -17.82 -10.93 -2.08
C GLN A 197 -19.12 -11.56 -1.56
N PHE A 198 -19.94 -10.76 -0.87
CA PHE A 198 -21.26 -11.16 -0.38
C PHE A 198 -22.19 -11.57 -1.53
N LEU A 199 -22.34 -10.72 -2.55
CA LEU A 199 -23.20 -10.99 -3.70
C LEU A 199 -22.75 -12.23 -4.46
N LEU A 200 -21.44 -12.39 -4.68
CA LEU A 200 -20.87 -13.57 -5.30
C LEU A 200 -21.18 -14.83 -4.48
N GLY A 201 -21.03 -14.78 -3.16
CA GLY A 201 -21.42 -15.87 -2.27
C GLY A 201 -22.91 -16.22 -2.35
N CYS A 202 -23.80 -15.23 -2.36
CA CYS A 202 -25.25 -15.43 -2.48
C CYS A 202 -25.65 -16.07 -3.82
N VAL A 203 -25.09 -15.60 -4.93
CA VAL A 203 -25.39 -16.15 -6.27
C VAL A 203 -24.90 -17.59 -6.38
N VAL A 204 -23.66 -17.84 -5.95
CA VAL A 204 -23.08 -19.19 -5.96
C VAL A 204 -23.89 -20.15 -5.08
N ARG A 205 -24.31 -19.71 -3.89
CA ARG A 205 -25.19 -20.49 -3.02
C ARG A 205 -26.55 -20.78 -3.66
N GLY A 206 -27.15 -19.76 -4.30
CA GLY A 206 -28.47 -19.87 -4.90
C GLY A 206 -28.51 -20.79 -6.13
N GLN A 207 -27.46 -20.82 -6.94
CA GLN A 207 -27.41 -21.66 -8.15
C GLN A 207 -26.85 -23.06 -7.88
N TYR A 208 -25.85 -23.19 -7.00
CA TYR A 208 -25.08 -24.43 -6.86
C TYR A 208 -25.21 -25.10 -5.49
N GLY A 209 -25.98 -24.50 -4.58
CA GLY A 209 -26.25 -25.04 -3.24
C GLY A 209 -25.26 -24.56 -2.17
N ASP A 210 -25.50 -25.00 -0.94
CA ASP A 210 -24.79 -24.52 0.27
C ASP A 210 -23.72 -25.51 0.79
N SER A 211 -23.67 -26.71 0.22
CA SER A 211 -22.73 -27.75 0.62
C SER A 211 -21.34 -27.53 0.04
N LEU A 212 -20.34 -28.17 0.64
CA LEU A 212 -19.00 -28.31 0.06
C LEU A 212 -19.09 -28.72 -1.42
N PHE A 213 -18.46 -27.95 -2.28
CA PHE A 213 -18.31 -28.26 -3.69
C PHE A 213 -17.34 -29.43 -3.87
N ARG A 214 -17.87 -30.62 -4.21
CA ARG A 214 -17.08 -31.86 -4.28
C ARG A 214 -16.34 -32.05 -5.60
N TYR A 215 -16.79 -31.41 -6.68
CA TYR A 215 -16.28 -31.61 -8.05
C TYR A 215 -15.32 -30.52 -8.53
N GLY A 216 -15.00 -29.56 -7.65
CA GLY A 216 -14.14 -28.42 -7.91
C GLY A 216 -14.71 -27.17 -7.26
N PRO A 217 -13.88 -26.21 -6.81
CA PRO A 217 -14.38 -24.92 -6.32
C PRO A 217 -14.87 -24.07 -7.48
N VAL A 218 -15.70 -23.07 -7.18
CA VAL A 218 -15.97 -21.98 -8.14
C VAL A 218 -14.82 -20.99 -8.04
N THR A 219 -14.12 -20.75 -9.15
CA THR A 219 -12.93 -19.90 -9.17
C THR A 219 -13.08 -18.72 -10.12
N CYS A 220 -12.53 -17.56 -9.78
CA CYS A 220 -12.38 -16.46 -10.71
C CYS A 220 -11.29 -15.51 -10.22
N VAL A 221 -10.19 -15.44 -10.95
CA VAL A 221 -8.98 -14.72 -10.51
C VAL A 221 -8.54 -15.22 -9.13
N PHE A 222 -8.67 -14.41 -8.08
CA PHE A 222 -8.27 -14.76 -6.71
C PHE A 222 -9.43 -15.31 -5.88
N TRP A 223 -10.66 -15.25 -6.41
CA TRP A 223 -11.79 -15.88 -5.75
C TRP A 223 -11.69 -17.38 -5.90
N VAL A 224 -11.65 -18.08 -4.77
CA VAL A 224 -11.76 -19.53 -4.70
C VAL A 224 -12.87 -19.85 -3.70
N ILE A 225 -14.03 -20.23 -4.21
CA ILE A 225 -15.23 -20.46 -3.41
C ILE A 225 -15.43 -21.97 -3.29
N THR A 226 -15.04 -22.48 -2.12
CA THR A 226 -15.29 -23.87 -1.71
C THR A 226 -16.56 -24.00 -0.90
N TYR A 227 -16.83 -22.99 -0.07
CA TYR A 227 -18.00 -22.85 0.79
C TYR A 227 -18.67 -21.49 0.55
N PRO A 228 -19.86 -21.45 -0.06
CA PRO A 228 -20.56 -20.20 -0.30
C PRO A 228 -20.89 -19.46 1.00
N GLY A 229 -21.25 -20.19 2.06
CA GLY A 229 -21.49 -19.63 3.39
C GLY A 229 -20.30 -18.86 3.98
N ILE A 230 -19.08 -19.36 3.80
CA ILE A 230 -17.86 -18.65 4.23
C ILE A 230 -17.72 -17.34 3.45
N ASN A 231 -17.93 -17.39 2.13
CA ASN A 231 -17.79 -16.21 1.29
C ASN A 231 -18.81 -15.12 1.66
N ILE A 232 -20.05 -15.51 1.95
CA ILE A 232 -21.11 -14.62 2.46
C ILE A 232 -20.71 -14.00 3.79
N PHE A 233 -20.26 -14.82 4.75
CA PHE A 233 -19.87 -14.35 6.08
C PHE A 233 -18.73 -13.32 6.03
N ILE A 234 -17.66 -13.62 5.29
CA ILE A 234 -16.53 -12.70 5.14
C ILE A 234 -16.95 -11.42 4.42
N GLY A 235 -17.75 -11.54 3.35
CA GLY A 235 -18.28 -10.38 2.64
C GLY A 235 -19.10 -9.46 3.55
N LEU A 236 -19.94 -10.02 4.43
CA LEU A 236 -20.70 -9.25 5.42
C LEU A 236 -19.79 -8.54 6.43
N ILE A 237 -18.76 -9.19 6.94
CA ILE A 237 -17.83 -8.56 7.90
C ILE A 237 -17.05 -7.44 7.23
N GLN A 238 -16.53 -7.66 6.02
CA GLN A 238 -15.85 -6.64 5.23
C GLN A 238 -16.76 -5.44 4.96
N MET A 239 -18.01 -5.70 4.55
CA MET A 239 -19.00 -4.66 4.31
C MET A 239 -19.31 -3.87 5.58
N PHE A 240 -19.54 -4.56 6.70
CA PHE A 240 -19.80 -3.94 8.00
C PHE A 240 -18.63 -3.05 8.45
N ASN A 241 -17.40 -3.57 8.42
CA ASN A 241 -16.22 -2.80 8.81
C ASN A 241 -15.93 -1.65 7.84
N GLY A 242 -16.20 -1.82 6.54
CA GLY A 242 -16.11 -0.73 5.57
C GLY A 242 -17.10 0.40 5.86
N VAL A 243 -18.37 0.08 6.12
CA VAL A 243 -19.40 1.06 6.51
C VAL A 243 -19.07 1.71 7.86
N TRP A 244 -18.58 0.93 8.83
CA TRP A 244 -18.13 1.47 10.11
C TRP A 244 -16.96 2.45 9.93
N GLY A 245 -15.98 2.12 9.08
CA GLY A 245 -14.88 3.02 8.73
C GLY A 245 -15.35 4.32 8.08
N ILE A 246 -16.34 4.25 7.18
CA ILE A 246 -16.97 5.45 6.59
C ILE A 246 -17.63 6.31 7.67
N ALA A 247 -18.45 5.71 8.53
CA ALA A 247 -19.15 6.43 9.61
C ALA A 247 -18.16 7.08 10.59
N ARG A 248 -17.03 6.42 10.88
CA ARG A 248 -15.94 6.97 11.68
C ARG A 248 -15.25 8.15 10.99
N ALA A 249 -14.91 8.02 9.71
CA ALA A 249 -14.31 9.10 8.93
C ALA A 249 -15.24 10.32 8.82
N MET A 250 -16.56 10.14 8.89
CA MET A 250 -17.56 11.22 8.95
C MET A 250 -17.76 11.81 10.36
N GLY A 251 -17.12 11.25 11.39
CA GLY A 251 -17.26 11.68 12.78
C GLY A 251 -18.55 11.19 13.48
N MET A 252 -19.30 10.26 12.88
CA MET A 252 -20.57 9.77 13.42
C MET A 252 -20.38 8.72 14.53
N CYS A 253 -19.23 8.02 14.57
CA CYS A 253 -18.97 6.90 15.49
C CYS A 253 -17.62 7.03 16.22
N ASN A 254 -17.44 8.09 17.01
CA ASN A 254 -16.21 8.36 17.74
C ASN A 254 -16.15 7.64 19.10
N PHE A 255 -15.93 6.32 19.07
CA PHE A 255 -15.51 5.55 20.26
C PHE A 255 -14.01 5.71 20.53
N GLY A 256 -13.52 6.96 20.57
CA GLY A 256 -12.11 7.33 20.40
C GLY A 256 -11.12 6.84 21.47
N ALA A 257 -11.60 6.25 22.57
CA ALA A 257 -10.73 5.73 23.64
C ALA A 257 -10.29 4.28 23.41
N LEU A 258 -10.95 3.53 22.52
CA LEU A 258 -10.75 2.08 22.40
C LEU A 258 -10.47 1.73 20.94
N HIS A 259 -9.34 1.05 20.69
CA HIS A 259 -8.88 0.59 19.38
C HIS A 259 -9.77 -0.52 18.77
N PHE A 260 -11.07 -0.53 19.07
CA PHE A 260 -12.03 -1.56 18.65
C PHE A 260 -12.13 -1.68 17.15
N PHE A 261 -12.06 -0.57 16.42
CA PHE A 261 -12.13 -0.59 14.96
C PHE A 261 -10.90 -1.32 14.38
N GLN A 262 -9.70 -1.00 14.86
CA GLN A 262 -8.47 -1.71 14.45
C GLN A 262 -8.53 -3.19 14.81
N TRP A 263 -9.00 -3.54 16.01
CA TRP A 263 -9.19 -4.93 16.42
C TRP A 263 -10.20 -5.66 15.55
N SER A 264 -11.29 -5.01 15.15
CA SER A 264 -12.31 -5.60 14.27
C SER A 264 -11.76 -5.91 12.86
N LEU A 265 -10.90 -5.03 12.32
CA LEU A 265 -10.24 -5.23 11.04
C LEU A 265 -9.17 -6.34 11.11
N ALA A 266 -8.41 -6.39 12.21
CA ALA A 266 -7.47 -7.48 12.46
C ALA A 266 -8.20 -8.82 12.57
N LEU A 267 -9.32 -8.88 13.32
CA LEU A 267 -10.14 -10.07 13.44
C LEU A 267 -10.75 -10.49 12.10
N GLN A 268 -11.23 -9.53 11.30
CA GLN A 268 -11.69 -9.79 9.94
C GLN A 268 -10.59 -10.42 9.09
N TRP A 269 -9.37 -9.89 9.13
CA TRP A 269 -8.25 -10.46 8.38
C TRP A 269 -7.91 -11.87 8.85
N VAL A 270 -7.92 -12.13 10.17
CA VAL A 270 -7.79 -13.49 10.71
C VAL A 270 -8.89 -14.41 10.19
N PHE A 271 -10.14 -13.96 10.10
CA PHE A 271 -11.20 -14.77 9.51
C PHE A 271 -10.97 -15.06 8.02
N VAL A 272 -10.42 -14.11 7.25
CA VAL A 272 -10.01 -14.38 5.86
C VAL A 272 -8.95 -15.48 5.81
N LEU A 273 -7.89 -15.36 6.61
CA LEU A 273 -6.80 -16.36 6.65
C LEU A 273 -7.31 -17.74 7.09
N VAL A 274 -8.13 -17.81 8.13
CA VAL A 274 -8.58 -19.10 8.66
C VAL A 274 -9.66 -19.71 7.75
N LEU A 275 -10.71 -18.96 7.45
CA LEU A 275 -11.90 -19.51 6.80
C LEU A 275 -11.76 -19.55 5.28
N GLN A 276 -11.08 -18.59 4.66
CA GLN A 276 -10.94 -18.59 3.19
C GLN A 276 -9.63 -19.22 2.72
N ASP A 277 -8.53 -19.03 3.45
CA ASP A 277 -7.23 -19.56 3.02
C ASP A 277 -6.99 -20.97 3.57
N LEU A 278 -6.90 -21.14 4.90
CA LEU A 278 -6.59 -22.45 5.51
C LEU A 278 -7.63 -23.52 5.20
N VAL A 279 -8.93 -23.21 5.37
CA VAL A 279 -9.99 -24.18 5.09
C VAL A 279 -10.00 -24.58 3.62
N THR A 280 -9.92 -23.62 2.68
CA THR A 280 -9.89 -23.92 1.24
C THR A 280 -8.67 -24.75 0.87
N SER A 281 -7.49 -24.38 1.37
CA SER A 281 -6.24 -25.11 1.13
C SER A 281 -6.28 -26.53 1.68
N ALA A 282 -6.94 -26.75 2.84
CA ALA A 282 -7.10 -28.08 3.42
C ALA A 282 -7.96 -29.02 2.56
N TYR A 283 -8.94 -28.49 1.82
CA TYR A 283 -9.82 -29.31 0.97
C TYR A 283 -9.27 -29.58 -0.44
N TRP A 284 -8.52 -28.63 -1.03
CA TRP A 284 -8.03 -28.74 -2.42
C TRP A 284 -6.54 -29.07 -2.56
N GLY A 285 -5.82 -29.12 -1.45
CA GLY A 285 -4.41 -29.50 -1.40
C GLY A 285 -3.51 -28.60 -2.26
N THR A 286 -2.47 -29.19 -2.84
CA THR A 286 -1.40 -28.47 -3.55
C THR A 286 -1.85 -27.80 -4.85
N SER A 287 -2.98 -28.21 -5.43
CA SER A 287 -3.51 -27.65 -6.68
C SER A 287 -3.92 -26.17 -6.57
N MET A 288 -4.17 -25.69 -5.35
CA MET A 288 -4.60 -24.31 -5.07
C MET A 288 -3.59 -23.52 -4.21
N ALA A 289 -2.35 -24.02 -4.08
CA ALA A 289 -1.35 -23.47 -3.15
C ALA A 289 -0.94 -22.01 -3.45
N VAL A 290 -1.10 -21.54 -4.69
CA VAL A 290 -0.78 -20.16 -5.08
C VAL A 290 -1.84 -19.14 -4.63
N TYR A 291 -3.08 -19.57 -4.39
CA TYR A 291 -4.18 -18.68 -4.05
C TYR A 291 -4.11 -18.17 -2.62
N GLY A 292 -3.55 -18.96 -1.70
CA GLY A 292 -3.43 -18.58 -0.30
C GLY A 292 -2.55 -17.34 -0.10
N PRO A 293 -1.26 -17.39 -0.51
CA PRO A 293 -0.37 -16.24 -0.47
C PRO A 293 -0.94 -15.00 -1.17
N MET A 294 -1.63 -15.18 -2.29
CA MET A 294 -2.28 -14.08 -3.01
C MET A 294 -3.40 -13.45 -2.19
N LEU A 295 -4.34 -14.26 -1.67
CA LEU A 295 -5.47 -13.79 -0.89
C LEU A 295 -5.00 -13.14 0.42
N ALA A 296 -4.06 -13.76 1.12
CA ALA A 296 -3.46 -13.22 2.35
C ALA A 296 -2.83 -11.85 2.11
N THR A 297 -2.05 -11.71 1.04
CA THR A 297 -1.36 -10.48 0.67
C THR A 297 -2.34 -9.36 0.28
N TRP A 298 -3.30 -9.67 -0.58
CA TRP A 298 -4.23 -8.68 -1.09
C TRP A 298 -5.22 -8.22 -0.03
N SER A 299 -5.73 -9.16 0.78
CA SER A 299 -6.62 -8.85 1.90
C SER A 299 -5.90 -8.09 3.01
N LEU A 300 -4.59 -8.31 3.22
CA LEU A 300 -3.80 -7.53 4.18
C LEU A 300 -3.82 -6.05 3.81
N GLY A 301 -3.55 -5.69 2.55
CA GLY A 301 -3.60 -4.29 2.10
C GLY A 301 -4.99 -3.65 2.29
N LEU A 302 -6.04 -4.41 1.97
CA LEU A 302 -7.42 -3.96 2.10
C LEU A 302 -7.87 -3.73 3.56
N THR A 303 -7.32 -4.49 4.52
CA THR A 303 -7.69 -4.43 5.94
C THR A 303 -6.78 -3.53 6.78
N LEU A 304 -5.48 -3.55 6.51
CA LEU A 304 -4.46 -2.80 7.25
C LEU A 304 -4.62 -1.29 7.04
N MET A 305 -4.96 -0.87 5.83
CA MET A 305 -4.95 0.55 5.49
C MET A 305 -6.05 1.35 6.20
N PRO A 306 -7.34 0.92 6.23
CA PRO A 306 -8.34 1.55 7.08
C PRO A 306 -7.94 1.60 8.56
N ALA A 307 -7.31 0.54 9.09
CA ALA A 307 -6.88 0.49 10.50
C ALA A 307 -5.78 1.51 10.80
N TYR A 308 -4.77 1.60 9.93
CA TYR A 308 -3.68 2.56 10.05
C TYR A 308 -4.19 4.00 9.92
N LEU A 309 -5.05 4.26 8.94
CA LEU A 309 -5.60 5.59 8.71
C LEU A 309 -6.50 6.06 9.86
N ASP A 310 -7.28 5.17 10.48
CA ASP A 310 -8.06 5.48 11.69
C ASP A 310 -7.12 5.89 12.84
N HIS A 311 -6.03 5.14 13.03
CA HIS A 311 -5.04 5.47 14.06
C HIS A 311 -4.39 6.83 13.81
N LYS A 312 -3.98 7.12 12.57
CA LYS A 312 -3.38 8.41 12.21
C LYS A 312 -4.36 9.57 12.31
N HIS A 313 -5.60 9.37 11.88
CA HIS A 313 -6.66 10.37 11.99
C HIS A 313 -6.92 10.76 13.45
N GLN A 314 -6.96 9.80 14.37
CA GLN A 314 -7.26 10.06 15.78
C GLN A 314 -6.07 10.56 16.59
N SER A 315 -4.85 10.25 16.17
CA SER A 315 -3.64 10.66 16.87
C SER A 315 -3.11 12.02 16.43
N LEU A 316 -3.56 12.56 15.29
CA LEU A 316 -3.11 13.84 14.72
C LEU A 316 -4.20 14.92 14.79
N PRO A 317 -3.84 16.20 14.98
CA PRO A 317 -4.78 17.30 14.88
C PRO A 317 -5.27 17.45 13.43
N GLU A 318 -6.50 17.94 13.27
CA GLU A 318 -7.13 18.17 11.96
C GLU A 318 -6.29 19.09 11.07
N THR A 319 -5.75 20.15 11.67
CA THR A 319 -4.78 21.06 11.05
C THR A 319 -3.54 21.17 11.91
N PHE A 320 -2.37 21.19 11.28
CA PHE A 320 -1.13 21.43 12.01
C PHE A 320 -0.96 22.92 12.26
N PRO A 321 -0.75 23.37 13.52
CA PRO A 321 -0.20 24.69 13.76
C PRO A 321 1.18 24.83 13.09
N VAL A 322 1.56 26.04 12.70
CA VAL A 322 2.81 26.33 11.94
C VAL A 322 4.06 25.76 12.63
N TYR A 323 4.03 25.63 13.96
CA TYR A 323 5.10 25.12 14.81
C TYR A 323 5.00 23.63 15.17
N TYR A 324 4.04 22.88 14.62
CA TYR A 324 3.70 21.53 15.11
C TYR A 324 4.84 20.49 15.00
N TYR A 325 5.75 20.67 14.05
CA TYR A 325 6.97 19.85 13.92
C TYR A 325 8.24 20.66 14.21
N GLY A 326 8.14 21.78 14.92
CA GLY A 326 9.29 22.62 15.27
C GLY A 326 9.93 23.38 14.11
N ILE A 327 9.35 23.35 12.89
CA ILE A 327 9.79 24.19 11.77
C ILE A 327 9.30 25.60 12.06
N ASN A 328 10.08 26.39 12.78
CA ASN A 328 9.81 27.82 12.93
C ASN A 328 10.33 28.51 11.66
N PRO A 329 9.46 29.01 10.76
CA PRO A 329 9.90 29.70 9.55
C PRO A 329 10.67 30.99 9.84
N SER A 330 10.66 31.47 11.10
CA SER A 330 11.48 32.58 11.57
C SER A 330 12.89 32.20 12.05
N LEU A 331 13.21 30.90 12.14
CA LEU A 331 14.55 30.38 12.47
C LEU A 331 15.32 29.87 11.24
N SER A 332 14.65 29.66 10.11
CA SER A 332 15.29 29.76 8.81
C SER A 332 15.69 31.21 8.60
N GLY A 333 16.90 31.56 9.05
CA GLY A 333 17.49 32.87 8.82
C GLY A 333 17.49 33.23 7.33
N PRO A 334 17.61 34.52 7.00
CA PRO A 334 17.66 34.96 5.61
C PRO A 334 18.75 34.17 4.87
N ASP A 335 18.39 33.63 3.72
CA ASP A 335 19.26 32.91 2.80
C ASP A 335 20.66 33.54 2.75
N LEU A 336 21.68 32.81 3.18
CA LEU A 336 23.09 33.24 3.05
C LEU A 336 23.52 33.48 1.59
N SER A 337 22.68 33.15 0.60
CA SER A 337 22.90 33.45 -0.81
C SER A 337 22.64 34.92 -1.18
N THR A 338 22.00 35.72 -0.30
CA THR A 338 21.82 37.18 -0.54
C THR A 338 22.87 38.06 0.11
N MET A 339 23.77 37.52 0.95
CA MET A 339 24.86 38.31 1.57
C MET A 339 26.23 38.16 0.88
N SER A 340 26.41 37.24 -0.08
CA SER A 340 27.71 37.05 -0.75
C SER A 340 27.93 37.93 -1.98
N HIS A 341 27.01 38.85 -2.32
CA HIS A 341 27.12 39.69 -3.52
C HIS A 341 27.59 41.13 -3.27
N HIS A 342 27.98 41.50 -2.04
CA HIS A 342 28.47 42.85 -1.74
C HIS A 342 29.85 42.94 -1.10
N ALA A 343 30.62 41.85 -1.05
CA ALA A 343 31.99 41.85 -0.54
C ALA A 343 32.97 41.23 -1.55
N SER A 344 33.10 41.84 -2.72
CA SER A 344 34.27 41.64 -3.60
C SER A 344 34.35 42.81 -4.58
N GLY A 345 35.18 43.79 -4.26
CA GLY A 345 35.42 44.95 -5.10
C GLY A 345 36.44 45.88 -4.49
N ASP A 346 37.69 45.41 -4.38
CA ASP A 346 38.90 46.11 -4.86
C ASP A 346 40.12 45.46 -4.22
N ASP A 347 40.72 44.54 -4.97
CA ASP A 347 42.15 44.25 -4.88
C ASP A 347 42.73 44.61 -6.25
N ASN A 348 43.54 45.67 -6.32
CA ASN A 348 44.79 45.63 -7.09
C ASN A 348 45.68 46.85 -6.83
N GLU A 349 46.98 46.53 -6.71
CA GLU A 349 48.17 47.38 -6.88
C GLU A 349 48.50 48.31 -5.69
N ASP A 350 49.71 48.38 -5.13
CA ASP A 350 51.01 47.87 -5.55
C ASP A 350 52.01 47.89 -4.35
N LYS A 351 53.17 47.26 -4.54
CA LYS A 351 54.35 47.14 -3.67
C LYS A 351 54.80 48.50 -3.06
N MET A 352 55.50 48.61 -1.91
CA MET A 352 56.88 48.13 -1.68
C MET A 352 57.40 48.68 -0.31
N ASP A 353 58.32 47.93 0.34
CA ASP A 353 59.32 48.29 1.39
C ASP A 353 58.90 48.94 2.73
N LYS A 354 59.10 48.28 3.89
CA LYS A 354 60.34 48.22 4.71
C LYS A 354 60.88 49.60 5.14
N ASP A 355 60.59 50.00 6.37
CA ASP A 355 61.56 50.05 7.49
C ASP A 355 61.10 50.98 8.63
N ALA A 356 61.47 50.56 9.84
CA ALA A 356 61.79 51.34 11.05
C ALA A 356 60.77 52.35 11.64
N ALA A 357 60.53 52.11 12.94
CA ALA A 357 59.78 52.92 13.89
C ALA A 357 60.52 54.23 14.29
N PRO A 358 60.15 54.89 15.40
CA PRO A 358 59.07 55.86 15.55
C PRO A 358 59.61 57.21 16.05
N GLU A 359 58.88 58.32 15.88
CA GLU A 359 59.03 59.50 16.75
C GLU A 359 57.85 60.48 16.58
N ALA A 360 57.18 60.78 17.70
CA ALA A 360 56.41 62.02 17.89
C ALA A 360 57.42 63.18 18.15
N PRO A 361 57.06 64.47 18.36
CA PRO A 361 55.73 65.08 18.58
C PRO A 361 55.59 66.50 17.94
N MET A 362 54.57 67.26 18.42
CA MET A 362 54.40 68.72 18.32
C MET A 362 54.05 69.26 16.92
N GLU A 363 53.26 70.31 16.73
CA GLU A 363 52.61 71.34 17.55
C GLU A 363 51.50 71.91 16.64
N VAL A 364 50.34 72.28 17.18
CA VAL A 364 49.88 73.69 17.24
C VAL A 364 50.02 74.44 15.90
N GLN A 365 48.90 74.83 15.26
CA GLN A 365 48.34 76.18 15.34
C GLN A 365 47.22 76.40 14.29
N GLU A 366 46.18 77.15 14.71
CA GLU A 366 45.33 78.11 13.98
C GLU A 366 45.00 77.84 12.48
N GLY A 367 43.78 77.92 11.97
CA GLY A 367 42.56 78.61 12.39
C GLY A 367 41.68 78.81 11.14
N VAL A 368 40.37 78.97 11.37
CA VAL A 368 39.27 79.26 10.41
C VAL A 368 38.85 78.12 9.47
#